data_AF-A0AAN9BFC0-F1
#
_entry.id   AF-A0AAN9BFC0-F1
#
_cell.length_a   1.000
_cell.length_b   1.000
_cell.length_c   1.000
_cell.angle_alpha   90.00
_cell.angle_beta   90.00
_cell.angle_gamma   90.00
#
_symmetry.space_group_name_H-M   'P 1'
#
loop_
_entity.id
_entity.type
_entity.pdbx_description
1 polymer ?
#
loop_
_entity_poly.entity_id
_entity_poly.type
_entity_poly.pdbx_seq_one_letter_code
_entity_poly.pdbx_strand_id
1 'polypeptide(L)'
;MMCSFCCSTRPAFSVRKSAEEMFDVENSMITATFSACTGTMQYIMRKSDDLGHKVGLKFMTYSTGSWSNPFKDKSGAYIFMPDGPAKNMEVKYPNMIVVKGVVATSVYTYLPGVVHVTTLYNVTGPVGAGIHVDNTVDLNKDSWNNKELVMRLVSDLDNPNSDVCVDLNGFQMTRKQWRAKQLIQGNFHPVNTMAYIQDNRRSRLTLVMAQAHGLASLNFGWLEVVLDRRLMQDDWRGLGEGVSDNTATPSKFVILLEHRDKPLIKTKLPSTHCRPSLLAEMTSEHLNNPPVVTLSHLEISTLADHGFHPLLETSMPCSLNLVNLKTVEFGADQSSVKALMVLQHAGVDCDFSEVHMQCGMQSKLQTKLFKATRVWTAIEMSLTATQVKNPTAVRELEIPEMELRTYKFTFS
;
A
#
# COMPACT_ATOMS: atom_id res chain seq x y z
N MET A 1 33.85 -14.08 -21.69
CA MET A 1 34.05 -15.15 -20.69
C MET A 1 32.67 -15.58 -20.22
N MET A 2 32.22 -16.78 -20.59
CA MET A 2 30.89 -17.29 -20.28
C MET A 2 30.77 -17.55 -18.77
N CYS A 3 29.64 -17.15 -18.18
CA CYS A 3 29.31 -17.37 -16.78
C CYS A 3 29.38 -18.87 -16.47
N SER A 4 30.46 -19.30 -15.81
CA SER A 4 30.78 -20.71 -15.55
C SER A 4 30.57 -21.10 -14.09
N PHE A 5 29.70 -20.38 -13.35
CA PHE A 5 29.35 -20.74 -11.99
C PHE A 5 27.85 -20.94 -11.84
N CYS A 6 27.50 -22.13 -11.35
CA CYS A 6 26.18 -22.61 -10.95
C CYS A 6 25.28 -23.30 -12.00
N CYS A 7 25.81 -24.28 -12.72
CA CYS A 7 24.99 -25.45 -13.11
C CYS A 7 25.09 -26.52 -11.99
N SER A 8 24.32 -26.33 -10.91
CA SER A 8 23.97 -27.46 -10.05
C SER A 8 23.13 -28.43 -10.86
N THR A 9 23.62 -29.66 -11.05
CA THR A 9 22.87 -30.77 -11.67
C THR A 9 21.73 -31.30 -10.79
N ARG A 10 21.57 -30.75 -9.57
CA ARG A 10 20.41 -30.98 -8.70
C ARG A 10 19.42 -29.83 -8.87
N PRO A 11 18.12 -30.12 -9.07
CA PRO A 11 17.12 -29.07 -9.14
C PRO A 11 17.14 -28.30 -7.80
N ALA A 12 17.26 -26.96 -7.88
CA ALA A 12 17.27 -26.09 -6.69
C ALA A 12 15.97 -26.18 -5.87
N PHE A 13 14.90 -26.71 -6.47
CA PHE A 13 13.60 -26.94 -5.84
C PHE A 13 13.12 -28.36 -6.09
N SER A 14 12.55 -29.01 -5.07
CA SER A 14 11.80 -30.25 -5.24
C SER A 14 10.34 -29.94 -5.58
N VAL A 15 9.86 -30.40 -6.73
CA VAL A 15 8.46 -30.20 -7.16
C VAL A 15 7.61 -31.36 -6.67
N ARG A 16 6.47 -31.05 -6.03
CA ARG A 16 5.51 -32.05 -5.55
C ARG A 16 4.10 -31.58 -5.87
N LYS A 17 3.23 -32.50 -6.31
CA LYS A 17 1.80 -32.23 -6.44
C LYS A 17 1.17 -32.31 -5.05
N SER A 18 0.42 -31.28 -4.65
CA SER A 18 -0.42 -31.33 -3.45
C SER A 18 -1.85 -31.71 -3.82
N ALA A 19 -2.52 -32.43 -2.91
CA ALA A 19 -3.94 -32.73 -2.97
C ALA A 19 -4.71 -32.07 -1.80
N GLU A 20 -4.04 -31.22 -1.02
CA GLU A 20 -4.66 -30.50 0.10
C GLU A 20 -5.63 -29.45 -0.42
N GLU A 21 -6.88 -29.48 0.07
CA GLU A 21 -7.90 -28.49 -0.29
C GLU A 21 -7.67 -27.13 0.38
N MET A 22 -7.03 -27.15 1.55
CA MET A 22 -6.64 -26.00 2.35
C MET A 22 -5.20 -26.19 2.82
N PHE A 23 -4.38 -25.14 2.77
CA PHE A 23 -2.98 -25.21 3.19
C PHE A 23 -2.50 -23.88 3.77
N ASP A 24 -1.52 -23.94 4.66
CA ASP A 24 -0.95 -22.77 5.34
C ASP A 24 0.38 -22.33 4.72
N VAL A 25 0.55 -21.01 4.70
CA VAL A 25 1.81 -20.31 4.46
C VAL A 25 2.07 -19.40 5.64
N GLU A 26 3.28 -19.40 6.16
CA GLU A 26 3.59 -18.67 7.39
C GLU A 26 5.00 -18.08 7.40
N ASN A 27 5.19 -17.07 8.24
CA ASN A 27 6.48 -16.57 8.68
C ASN A 27 6.50 -16.47 10.21
N SER A 28 7.43 -15.70 10.80
CA SER A 28 7.51 -15.53 12.26
C SER A 28 6.36 -14.74 12.89
N MET A 29 5.54 -14.02 12.10
CA MET A 29 4.53 -13.08 12.61
C MET A 29 3.09 -13.49 12.26
N ILE A 30 2.89 -14.10 11.09
CA ILE A 30 1.57 -14.40 10.56
C ILE A 30 1.51 -15.80 9.92
N THR A 31 0.33 -16.39 9.99
CA THR A 31 -0.05 -17.58 9.22
C THR A 31 -1.25 -17.21 8.33
N ALA A 32 -1.14 -17.49 7.03
CA ALA A 32 -2.19 -17.25 6.05
C ALA A 32 -2.63 -18.59 5.45
N THR A 33 -3.93 -18.88 5.54
CA THR A 33 -4.51 -20.14 5.04
C THR A 33 -5.15 -19.90 3.67
N PHE A 34 -4.81 -20.73 2.70
CA PHE A 34 -5.30 -20.67 1.32
C PHE A 34 -6.19 -21.85 0.99
N SER A 35 -7.13 -21.65 0.05
CA SER A 35 -7.94 -22.73 -0.52
C SER A 35 -7.46 -23.07 -1.92
N ALA A 36 -7.17 -24.35 -2.17
CA ALA A 36 -6.91 -24.87 -3.51
C ALA A 36 -8.17 -24.86 -4.40
N CYS A 37 -9.35 -24.86 -3.80
CA CYS A 37 -10.63 -24.79 -4.52
C CYS A 37 -10.86 -23.42 -5.16
N THR A 38 -10.55 -22.33 -4.42
CA THR A 38 -10.74 -20.96 -4.92
C THR A 38 -9.47 -20.33 -5.47
N GLY A 39 -8.30 -20.86 -5.09
CA GLY A 39 -7.00 -20.28 -5.43
C GLY A 39 -6.59 -19.08 -4.58
N THR A 40 -7.29 -18.79 -3.49
CA THR A 40 -7.12 -17.52 -2.75
C THR A 40 -7.09 -17.71 -1.25
N MET A 41 -6.52 -16.73 -0.55
CA MET A 41 -6.47 -16.64 0.91
C MET A 41 -7.88 -16.63 1.52
N GLN A 42 -8.06 -17.35 2.64
CA GLN A 42 -9.32 -17.48 3.37
C GLN A 42 -9.24 -16.97 4.82
N TYR A 43 -8.09 -17.17 5.47
CA TYR A 43 -7.88 -16.82 6.88
C TYR A 43 -6.50 -16.22 7.11
N ILE A 44 -6.41 -15.34 8.10
CA ILE A 44 -5.15 -14.80 8.61
C ILE A 44 -5.15 -14.99 10.12
N MET A 45 -4.06 -15.54 10.65
CA MET A 45 -3.81 -15.66 12.07
C MET A 45 -2.55 -14.88 12.43
N ARG A 46 -2.66 -13.99 13.41
CA ARG A 46 -1.49 -13.35 14.01
C ARG A 46 -0.89 -14.28 15.06
N LYS A 47 0.42 -14.44 15.04
CA LYS A 47 1.14 -15.29 16.00
C LYS A 47 1.40 -14.61 17.34
N SER A 48 1.22 -13.29 17.43
CA SER A 48 1.45 -12.53 18.65
C SER A 48 0.35 -12.75 19.70
N ASP A 49 -0.90 -12.94 19.26
CA ASP A 49 -2.06 -13.15 20.13
C ASP A 49 -2.87 -14.41 19.79
N ASP A 50 -2.35 -15.25 18.88
CA ASP A 50 -3.01 -16.45 18.33
C ASP A 50 -4.45 -16.19 17.83
N LEU A 51 -4.76 -14.94 17.46
CA LEU A 51 -6.08 -14.55 17.01
C LEU A 51 -6.21 -14.73 15.50
N GLY A 52 -7.00 -15.74 15.12
CA GLY A 52 -7.42 -16.00 13.75
C GLY A 52 -8.64 -15.17 13.35
N HIS A 53 -8.57 -14.55 12.18
CA HIS A 53 -9.70 -13.88 11.54
C HIS A 53 -9.96 -14.53 10.19
N LYS A 54 -11.24 -14.70 9.85
CA LYS A 54 -11.62 -14.92 8.46
C LYS A 54 -11.27 -13.65 7.69
N VAL A 55 -10.49 -13.78 6.61
CA VAL A 55 -10.17 -12.70 5.67
C VAL A 55 -10.09 -13.32 4.28
N GLY A 56 -11.26 -13.55 3.69
CA GLY A 56 -11.37 -14.22 2.39
C GLY A 56 -11.15 -13.26 1.22
N LEU A 57 -10.14 -13.51 0.39
CA LEU A 57 -9.89 -12.77 -0.84
C LEU A 57 -10.69 -13.38 -2.00
N LYS A 58 -11.40 -12.54 -2.76
CA LYS A 58 -12.20 -12.94 -3.92
C LYS A 58 -12.04 -11.95 -5.07
N PHE A 59 -12.11 -12.47 -6.29
CA PHE A 59 -12.22 -11.66 -7.49
C PHE A 59 -13.65 -11.68 -8.02
N MET A 60 -14.17 -10.51 -8.37
CA MET A 60 -15.54 -10.31 -8.80
C MET A 60 -15.58 -9.33 -9.97
N THR A 61 -16.70 -9.29 -10.67
CA THR A 61 -16.88 -8.35 -11.78
C THR A 61 -18.17 -7.56 -11.63
N TYR A 62 -18.10 -6.26 -11.87
CA TYR A 62 -19.26 -5.44 -12.20
C TYR A 62 -19.49 -5.44 -13.70
N SER A 63 -20.77 -5.50 -14.11
CA SER A 63 -21.18 -5.22 -15.48
C SER A 63 -21.67 -3.77 -15.58
N THR A 64 -21.71 -3.24 -16.79
CA THR A 64 -22.10 -1.85 -17.04
C THR A 64 -23.53 -1.70 -17.54
N GLY A 65 -24.18 -0.63 -17.09
CA GLY A 65 -25.54 -0.26 -17.47
C GLY A 65 -26.36 0.12 -16.25
N SER A 66 -27.57 0.62 -16.46
CA SER A 66 -28.45 0.96 -15.36
C SER A 66 -29.68 0.06 -15.33
N TRP A 67 -29.90 -0.60 -14.20
CA TRP A 67 -31.13 -1.34 -13.92
C TRP A 67 -32.33 -0.41 -13.66
N SER A 68 -32.07 0.85 -13.28
CA SER A 68 -33.08 1.79 -12.78
C SER A 68 -33.20 3.09 -13.56
N ASN A 69 -32.30 3.38 -14.51
CA ASN A 69 -32.29 4.62 -15.27
C ASN A 69 -32.92 4.42 -16.68
N PRO A 70 -34.00 5.14 -17.03
CA PRO A 70 -34.59 5.09 -18.36
C PRO A 70 -33.65 5.58 -19.49
N PHE A 71 -32.62 6.37 -19.16
CA PHE A 71 -31.63 6.87 -20.13
C PHE A 71 -30.55 5.85 -20.51
N LYS A 72 -30.54 4.66 -19.88
CA LYS A 72 -29.56 3.58 -20.13
C LYS A 72 -28.11 4.05 -20.04
N ASP A 73 -27.82 4.96 -19.11
CA ASP A 73 -26.45 5.41 -18.86
C ASP A 73 -25.54 4.20 -18.60
N LYS A 74 -24.38 4.22 -19.23
CA LYS A 74 -23.35 3.20 -19.09
C LYS A 74 -22.11 3.82 -18.48
N SER A 75 -21.26 2.95 -17.94
CA SER A 75 -19.94 3.32 -17.47
C SER A 75 -19.04 3.66 -18.66
N GLY A 76 -18.09 4.56 -18.42
CA GLY A 76 -17.01 4.92 -19.34
C GLY A 76 -15.81 5.38 -18.53
N ALA A 77 -14.92 6.18 -19.11
CA ALA A 77 -13.67 6.59 -18.45
C ALA A 77 -13.88 7.29 -17.10
N TYR A 78 -14.94 8.08 -16.95
CA TYR A 78 -15.21 8.91 -15.77
C TYR A 78 -16.29 8.31 -14.86
N ILE A 79 -17.32 7.73 -15.46
CA ILE A 79 -18.50 7.26 -14.72
C ILE A 79 -18.35 5.78 -14.39
N PHE A 80 -18.52 5.45 -13.11
CA PHE A 80 -18.83 4.09 -12.67
C PHE A 80 -20.35 3.95 -12.52
N MET A 81 -20.95 3.12 -13.36
CA MET A 81 -22.40 2.88 -13.43
C MET A 81 -22.65 1.36 -13.55
N PRO A 82 -22.54 0.64 -12.41
CA PRO A 82 -22.77 -0.80 -12.41
C PRO A 82 -24.26 -1.12 -12.58
N ASP A 83 -24.56 -2.21 -13.28
CA ASP A 83 -25.93 -2.71 -13.50
C ASP A 83 -26.52 -3.48 -12.30
N GLY A 84 -25.73 -3.65 -11.25
CA GLY A 84 -26.11 -4.33 -10.02
C GLY A 84 -24.90 -4.66 -9.15
N PRO A 85 -25.08 -5.49 -8.09
CA PRO A 85 -23.98 -5.98 -7.27
C PRO A 85 -22.96 -6.80 -8.09
N ALA A 86 -21.68 -6.76 -7.69
CA ALA A 86 -20.63 -7.53 -8.33
C ALA A 86 -20.94 -9.03 -8.29
N LYS A 87 -20.58 -9.75 -9.35
CA LYS A 87 -20.76 -11.20 -9.47
C LYS A 87 -19.42 -11.91 -9.27
N ASN A 88 -19.42 -13.03 -8.57
CA ASN A 88 -18.20 -13.84 -8.38
C ASN A 88 -17.72 -14.35 -9.74
N MET A 89 -16.40 -14.43 -9.89
CA MET A 89 -15.82 -15.20 -10.99
C MET A 89 -16.04 -16.69 -10.73
N GLU A 90 -16.66 -17.39 -11.68
CA GLU A 90 -16.94 -18.83 -11.58
C GLU A 90 -15.69 -19.64 -11.94
N VAL A 91 -14.73 -19.70 -11.02
CA VAL A 91 -13.51 -20.50 -11.18
C VAL A 91 -13.41 -21.50 -10.04
N LYS A 92 -13.32 -22.79 -10.39
CA LYS A 92 -13.06 -23.86 -9.43
C LYS A 92 -11.73 -24.51 -9.78
N TYR A 93 -10.88 -24.70 -8.78
CA TYR A 93 -9.56 -25.31 -8.90
C TYR A 93 -8.67 -24.63 -9.94
N PRO A 94 -8.34 -23.32 -9.77
CA PRO A 94 -7.39 -22.66 -10.65
C PRO A 94 -6.00 -23.29 -10.54
N ASN A 95 -5.17 -23.08 -11.55
CA ASN A 95 -3.77 -23.50 -11.49
C ASN A 95 -3.06 -22.70 -10.39
N MET A 96 -2.40 -23.42 -9.48
CA MET A 96 -1.65 -22.83 -8.37
C MET A 96 -0.23 -23.37 -8.30
N ILE A 97 0.69 -22.51 -7.89
CA ILE A 97 2.09 -22.88 -7.60
C ILE A 97 2.47 -22.26 -6.27
N VAL A 98 2.93 -23.08 -5.32
CA VAL A 98 3.46 -22.62 -4.03
C VAL A 98 4.98 -22.77 -4.05
N VAL A 99 5.68 -21.65 -3.95
CA VAL A 99 7.15 -21.61 -3.90
C VAL A 99 7.56 -21.30 -2.47
N LYS A 100 8.08 -22.31 -1.75
CA LYS A 100 8.59 -22.16 -0.39
C LYS A 100 10.11 -21.98 -0.43
N GLY A 101 10.59 -20.88 0.16
CA GLY A 101 12.01 -20.56 0.26
C GLY A 101 12.38 -19.99 1.63
N VAL A 102 13.68 -19.83 1.88
CA VAL A 102 14.18 -19.31 3.16
C VAL A 102 13.89 -17.82 3.36
N VAL A 103 13.83 -17.05 2.27
CA VAL A 103 13.58 -15.59 2.28
C VAL A 103 12.09 -15.28 2.23
N ALA A 104 11.31 -16.06 1.49
CA ALA A 104 9.88 -15.83 1.33
C ALA A 104 9.17 -17.10 0.90
N THR A 105 7.86 -17.14 1.13
CA THR A 105 6.95 -18.10 0.50
C THR A 105 5.94 -17.36 -0.35
N SER A 106 5.79 -17.76 -1.61
CA SER A 106 4.87 -17.16 -2.57
C SER A 106 3.85 -18.18 -3.09
N VAL A 107 2.60 -17.75 -3.21
CA VAL A 107 1.49 -18.50 -3.79
C VAL A 107 1.09 -17.79 -5.08
N TYR A 108 1.33 -18.44 -6.21
CA TYR A 108 0.90 -17.99 -7.53
C TYR A 108 -0.43 -18.67 -7.86
N THR A 109 -1.42 -17.87 -8.27
CA THR A 109 -2.73 -18.34 -8.71
C THR A 109 -3.06 -17.72 -10.05
N TYR A 110 -3.33 -18.56 -11.04
CA TYR A 110 -3.71 -18.13 -12.38
C TYR A 110 -5.23 -18.15 -12.53
N LEU A 111 -5.84 -16.97 -12.49
CA LEU A 111 -7.28 -16.78 -12.65
C LEU A 111 -7.56 -16.13 -14.02
N PRO A 112 -8.79 -16.23 -14.55
CA PRO A 112 -9.16 -15.50 -15.75
C PRO A 112 -8.94 -13.99 -15.56
N GLY A 113 -8.14 -13.38 -16.43
CA GLY A 113 -7.90 -11.93 -16.42
C GLY A 113 -7.00 -11.42 -15.30
N VAL A 114 -6.52 -12.27 -14.39
CA VAL A 114 -5.59 -11.87 -13.33
C VAL A 114 -4.64 -12.99 -12.93
N VAL A 115 -3.34 -12.70 -12.93
CA VAL A 115 -2.34 -13.50 -12.22
C VAL A 115 -2.20 -12.90 -10.83
N HIS A 116 -2.67 -13.64 -9.82
CA HIS A 116 -2.65 -13.24 -8.42
C HIS A 116 -1.50 -13.92 -7.71
N VAL A 117 -0.60 -13.13 -7.12
CA VAL A 117 0.53 -13.63 -6.35
C VAL A 117 0.43 -13.09 -4.94
N THR A 118 0.46 -13.98 -3.96
CA THR A 118 0.57 -13.61 -2.54
C THR A 118 1.91 -14.05 -1.98
N THR A 119 2.64 -13.15 -1.33
CA THR A 119 3.98 -13.40 -0.79
C THR A 119 4.05 -13.05 0.69
N LEU A 120 4.55 -13.99 1.50
CA LEU A 120 4.94 -13.75 2.89
C LEU A 120 6.47 -13.76 2.96
N TYR A 121 7.05 -12.63 3.35
CA TYR A 121 8.49 -12.52 3.56
C TYR A 121 8.87 -13.05 4.94
N ASN A 122 9.90 -13.87 4.99
CA ASN A 122 10.45 -14.44 6.21
C ASN A 122 11.53 -13.53 6.80
N VAL A 123 11.14 -12.28 7.08
CA VAL A 123 12.00 -11.23 7.65
C VAL A 123 11.28 -10.55 8.80
N THR A 124 12.04 -9.95 9.72
CA THR A 124 11.47 -9.08 10.76
C THR A 124 11.15 -7.69 10.20
N GLY A 125 10.25 -6.97 10.84
CA GLY A 125 9.93 -5.59 10.46
C GLY A 125 8.64 -5.44 9.64
N PRO A 126 8.33 -4.23 9.15
CA PRO A 126 7.09 -3.94 8.42
C PRO A 126 6.84 -4.86 7.22
N VAL A 127 7.91 -5.19 6.48
CA VAL A 127 7.83 -6.07 5.30
C VAL A 127 7.36 -7.48 5.67
N GLY A 128 7.81 -8.05 6.79
CA GLY A 128 7.36 -9.38 7.20
C GLY A 128 5.99 -9.38 7.89
N ALA A 129 5.56 -8.24 8.44
CA ALA A 129 4.31 -8.17 9.20
C ALA A 129 3.07 -8.21 8.30
N GLY A 130 3.23 -7.95 7.01
CA GLY A 130 2.14 -7.93 6.03
C GLY A 130 2.17 -9.07 5.02
N ILE A 131 1.00 -9.33 4.45
CA ILE A 131 0.81 -10.23 3.31
C ILE A 131 0.86 -9.40 2.04
N HIS A 132 1.89 -9.59 1.22
CA HIS A 132 2.09 -8.83 -0.01
C HIS A 132 1.31 -9.46 -1.14
N VAL A 133 0.57 -8.66 -1.90
CA VAL A 133 -0.28 -9.10 -3.00
C VAL A 133 0.11 -8.35 -4.27
N ASP A 134 0.51 -9.10 -5.29
CA ASP A 134 0.73 -8.59 -6.65
C ASP A 134 -0.38 -9.17 -7.56
N ASN A 135 -1.19 -8.28 -8.14
CA ASN A 135 -2.21 -8.63 -9.12
C ASN A 135 -1.78 -8.11 -10.49
N THR A 136 -1.42 -8.99 -11.41
CA THR A 136 -1.20 -8.59 -12.81
C THR A 136 -2.48 -8.83 -13.58
N VAL A 137 -3.21 -7.76 -13.88
CA VAL A 137 -4.52 -7.82 -14.55
C VAL A 137 -4.36 -7.63 -16.05
N ASP A 138 -5.00 -8.48 -16.84
CA ASP A 138 -5.04 -8.37 -18.31
C ASP A 138 -6.48 -8.57 -18.82
N LEU A 139 -7.14 -7.45 -19.13
CA LEU A 139 -8.51 -7.41 -19.64
C LEU A 139 -8.57 -7.22 -21.17
N ASN A 140 -7.47 -7.37 -21.92
CA ASN A 140 -7.42 -7.07 -23.35
C ASN A 140 -8.37 -7.90 -24.25
N LYS A 141 -8.87 -9.04 -23.76
CA LYS A 141 -9.74 -9.95 -24.52
C LYS A 141 -11.19 -9.48 -24.55
N ASP A 142 -11.88 -9.72 -25.66
CA ASP A 142 -13.30 -9.36 -25.83
C ASP A 142 -14.25 -9.96 -24.77
N SER A 143 -13.87 -11.08 -24.14
CA SER A 143 -14.60 -11.67 -23.01
C SER A 143 -14.73 -10.72 -21.80
N TRP A 144 -13.90 -9.68 -21.74
CA TRP A 144 -13.90 -8.64 -20.71
C TRP A 144 -14.59 -7.35 -21.13
N ASN A 145 -15.13 -7.28 -22.35
CA ASN A 145 -15.90 -6.12 -22.79
C ASN A 145 -17.03 -5.82 -21.80
N ASN A 146 -17.10 -4.56 -21.35
CA ASN A 146 -18.10 -4.05 -20.43
C ASN A 146 -18.06 -4.66 -19.03
N LYS A 147 -16.85 -4.97 -18.54
CA LYS A 147 -16.61 -5.49 -17.20
C LYS A 147 -15.59 -4.67 -16.45
N GLU A 148 -15.79 -4.57 -15.15
CA GLU A 148 -14.85 -3.96 -14.22
C GLU A 148 -14.45 -5.01 -13.19
N LEU A 149 -13.16 -5.36 -13.14
CA LEU A 149 -12.62 -6.39 -12.27
C LEU A 149 -12.30 -5.79 -10.90
N VAL A 150 -12.78 -6.44 -9.84
CA VAL A 150 -12.57 -6.00 -8.46
C VAL A 150 -11.98 -7.12 -7.61
N MET A 151 -11.13 -6.74 -6.66
CA MET A 151 -10.66 -7.60 -5.59
C MET A 151 -11.41 -7.22 -4.30
N ARG A 152 -12.00 -8.21 -3.63
CA ARG A 152 -12.75 -8.03 -2.38
C ARG A 152 -12.16 -8.88 -1.27
N LEU A 153 -11.83 -8.24 -0.16
CA LEU A 153 -11.57 -8.89 1.12
C LEU A 153 -12.88 -8.98 1.90
N VAL A 154 -13.20 -10.19 2.38
CA VAL A 154 -14.38 -10.48 3.19
C VAL A 154 -13.92 -10.99 4.54
N SER A 155 -13.95 -10.11 5.54
CA SER A 155 -13.56 -10.43 6.90
C SER A 155 -14.74 -10.69 7.84
N ASP A 156 -14.44 -11.24 9.01
CA ASP A 156 -15.37 -11.35 10.15
C ASP A 156 -15.30 -10.14 11.10
N LEU A 157 -14.59 -9.07 10.71
CA LEU A 157 -14.55 -7.83 11.48
C LEU A 157 -15.89 -7.10 11.42
N ASP A 158 -16.38 -6.71 12.58
CA ASP A 158 -17.60 -5.92 12.73
C ASP A 158 -17.27 -4.42 12.78
N ASN A 159 -17.12 -3.80 11.61
CA ASN A 159 -17.00 -2.34 11.48
C ASN A 159 -18.38 -1.68 11.51
N PRO A 160 -18.72 -0.91 12.56
CA PRO A 160 -20.06 -0.34 12.72
C PRO A 160 -20.49 0.51 11.52
N ASN A 161 -21.75 0.39 11.11
CA ASN A 161 -22.32 1.10 9.96
C ASN A 161 -21.56 0.88 8.63
N SER A 162 -20.82 -0.22 8.52
CA SER A 162 -19.91 -0.49 7.41
C SER A 162 -18.89 0.65 7.20
N ASP A 163 -18.47 1.31 8.28
CA ASP A 163 -17.55 2.42 8.22
C ASP A 163 -16.17 2.00 7.74
N VAL A 164 -15.56 2.83 6.91
CA VAL A 164 -14.21 2.65 6.38
C VAL A 164 -13.43 3.95 6.51
N CYS A 165 -12.16 3.85 6.90
CA CYS A 165 -11.24 4.96 6.85
C CYS A 165 -10.45 4.86 5.54
N VAL A 166 -10.45 5.92 4.76
CA VAL A 166 -9.73 6.02 3.47
C VAL A 166 -8.78 7.20 3.51
N ASP A 167 -7.65 7.11 2.83
CA ASP A 167 -6.73 8.22 2.73
C ASP A 167 -7.23 9.30 1.75
N LEU A 168 -6.69 10.51 1.90
CA LEU A 168 -6.81 11.61 0.98
C LEU A 168 -5.40 12.00 0.54
N ASN A 169 -5.05 11.65 -0.69
CA ASN A 169 -3.78 11.98 -1.33
C ASN A 169 -2.54 11.48 -0.54
N GLY A 170 -2.67 10.40 0.23
CA GLY A 170 -1.60 9.88 1.07
C GLY A 170 -1.21 10.76 2.26
N PHE A 171 -2.00 11.80 2.58
CA PHE A 171 -1.65 12.74 3.65
C PHE A 171 -2.46 12.54 4.92
N GLN A 172 -3.79 12.50 4.81
CA GLN A 172 -4.70 12.37 5.95
C GLN A 172 -5.74 11.29 5.70
N MET A 173 -6.28 10.72 6.78
CA MET A 173 -7.36 9.74 6.68
C MET A 173 -8.72 10.38 6.98
N THR A 174 -9.74 9.98 6.23
CA THR A 174 -11.12 10.42 6.41
C THR A 174 -12.04 9.23 6.61
N ARG A 175 -13.02 9.37 7.52
CA ARG A 175 -14.04 8.35 7.74
C ARG A 175 -15.13 8.47 6.70
N LYS A 176 -15.46 7.36 6.06
CA LYS A 176 -16.59 7.19 5.17
C LYS A 176 -17.54 6.16 5.76
N GLN A 177 -18.83 6.39 5.56
CA GLN A 177 -19.88 5.49 6.01
C GLN A 177 -20.65 5.02 4.80
N TRP A 178 -21.00 3.74 4.78
CA TRP A 178 -21.90 3.24 3.75
C TRP A 178 -23.28 3.89 3.90
N ARG A 179 -23.87 4.29 2.78
CA ARG A 179 -25.19 4.92 2.73
C ARG A 179 -26.11 4.12 1.82
N ALA A 180 -27.05 3.39 2.42
CA ALA A 180 -28.09 2.65 1.70
C ALA A 180 -28.92 3.50 0.71
N LYS A 181 -29.07 4.80 1.00
CA LYS A 181 -29.80 5.74 0.14
C LYS A 181 -29.03 6.10 -1.13
N GLN A 182 -27.72 5.87 -1.16
CA GLN A 182 -26.87 6.08 -2.33
C GLN A 182 -26.80 4.78 -3.14
N LEU A 183 -26.67 4.92 -4.46
CA LEU A 183 -26.36 3.79 -5.34
C LEU A 183 -24.95 3.23 -5.03
N ILE A 184 -24.65 2.04 -5.55
CA ILE A 184 -23.37 1.35 -5.30
C ILE A 184 -22.18 2.28 -5.58
N GLN A 185 -22.17 2.93 -6.73
CA GLN A 185 -21.12 3.86 -7.16
C GLN A 185 -20.96 5.08 -6.25
N GLY A 186 -22.01 5.48 -5.52
CA GLY A 186 -21.93 6.60 -4.57
C GLY A 186 -21.15 6.29 -3.29
N ASN A 187 -20.86 5.02 -3.05
CA ASN A 187 -20.11 4.52 -1.90
C ASN A 187 -18.65 4.15 -2.23
N PHE A 188 -18.22 4.36 -3.48
CA PHE A 188 -16.81 4.23 -3.87
C PHE A 188 -16.06 5.54 -3.62
N HIS A 189 -14.84 5.42 -3.13
CA HIS A 189 -13.96 6.54 -2.78
C HIS A 189 -12.58 6.36 -3.41
N PRO A 190 -11.91 7.46 -3.81
CA PRO A 190 -10.52 7.38 -4.21
C PRO A 190 -9.67 7.02 -2.99
N VAL A 191 -8.71 6.13 -3.19
CA VAL A 191 -7.71 5.72 -2.20
C VAL A 191 -6.37 5.70 -2.90
N ASN A 192 -5.36 6.37 -2.34
CA ASN A 192 -4.05 6.52 -2.95
C ASN A 192 -2.99 5.66 -2.28
N THR A 193 -3.12 5.41 -0.97
CA THR A 193 -2.08 4.74 -0.18
C THR A 193 -2.65 3.65 0.71
N MET A 194 -3.79 3.88 1.37
CA MET A 194 -4.37 2.88 2.26
C MET A 194 -5.83 3.13 2.61
N ALA A 195 -6.53 2.04 2.94
CA ALA A 195 -7.82 2.08 3.61
C ALA A 195 -7.86 1.02 4.71
N TYR A 196 -8.64 1.26 5.77
CA TYR A 196 -8.82 0.26 6.81
C TYR A 196 -10.24 0.23 7.35
N ILE A 197 -10.61 -0.96 7.83
CA ILE A 197 -11.79 -1.20 8.67
C ILE A 197 -11.31 -1.70 10.03
N GLN A 198 -12.08 -1.43 11.07
CA GLN A 198 -11.76 -1.87 12.42
C GLN A 198 -13.01 -2.29 13.16
N ASP A 199 -12.89 -3.32 13.98
CA ASP A 199 -13.97 -3.71 14.87
C ASP A 199 -14.03 -2.82 16.13
N ASN A 200 -15.13 -2.92 16.87
CA ASN A 200 -15.27 -2.27 18.18
C ASN A 200 -14.41 -2.92 19.28
N ARG A 201 -13.70 -4.01 18.98
CA ARG A 201 -12.93 -4.78 19.93
C ARG A 201 -11.48 -4.33 19.88
N ARG A 202 -10.65 -5.05 19.12
CA ARG A 202 -9.19 -4.92 19.11
C ARG A 202 -8.55 -5.26 17.76
N SER A 203 -9.32 -5.45 16.69
CA SER A 203 -8.76 -5.88 15.40
C SER A 203 -9.03 -4.86 14.31
N ARG A 204 -7.96 -4.53 13.56
CA ARG A 204 -7.99 -3.67 12.39
C ARG A 204 -7.47 -4.46 11.18
N LEU A 205 -8.17 -4.33 10.06
CA LEU A 205 -7.74 -4.82 8.75
C LEU A 205 -7.42 -3.61 7.88
N THR A 206 -6.17 -3.47 7.50
CA THR A 206 -5.67 -2.39 6.65
C THR A 206 -5.24 -2.96 5.31
N LEU A 207 -5.70 -2.35 4.22
CA LEU A 207 -5.23 -2.60 2.86
C LEU A 207 -4.39 -1.41 2.42
N VAL A 208 -3.08 -1.61 2.32
CA VAL A 208 -2.12 -0.66 1.77
C VAL A 208 -1.99 -0.91 0.27
N MET A 209 -1.83 0.12 -0.55
CA MET A 209 -1.75 0.04 -2.02
C MET A 209 -0.65 0.94 -2.58
N ALA A 210 -0.04 0.51 -3.69
CA ALA A 210 1.02 1.25 -4.37
C ALA A 210 0.51 2.19 -5.46
N GLN A 211 -0.76 2.07 -5.83
CA GLN A 211 -1.41 2.83 -6.89
C GLN A 211 -2.75 3.35 -6.40
N ALA A 212 -3.26 4.40 -7.05
CA ALA A 212 -4.58 4.93 -6.74
C ALA A 212 -5.68 4.00 -7.29
N HIS A 213 -6.66 3.68 -6.45
CA HIS A 213 -7.80 2.84 -6.81
C HIS A 213 -9.12 3.42 -6.29
N GLY A 214 -10.22 2.97 -6.88
CA GLY A 214 -11.56 3.14 -6.30
C GLY A 214 -11.82 2.03 -5.28
N LEU A 215 -12.19 2.39 -4.06
CA LEU A 215 -12.45 1.43 -2.98
C LEU A 215 -13.78 1.72 -2.26
N ALA A 216 -14.44 0.66 -1.80
CA ALA A 216 -15.66 0.75 -1.01
C ALA A 216 -15.70 -0.29 0.13
N SER A 217 -16.46 0.04 1.18
CA SER A 217 -16.95 -0.91 2.19
C SER A 217 -18.47 -1.01 2.01
N LEU A 218 -18.90 -1.96 1.19
CA LEU A 218 -20.32 -2.12 0.83
C LEU A 218 -21.10 -2.98 1.83
N ASN A 219 -20.42 -3.65 2.75
CA ASN A 219 -20.99 -4.49 3.79
C ASN A 219 -20.03 -4.58 4.98
N PHE A 220 -20.53 -5.07 6.11
CA PHE A 220 -19.71 -5.34 7.28
C PHE A 220 -18.57 -6.31 6.96
N GLY A 221 -17.37 -5.96 7.42
CA GLY A 221 -16.14 -6.71 7.24
C GLY A 221 -15.55 -6.63 5.83
N TRP A 222 -16.11 -5.84 4.90
CA TRP A 222 -15.69 -5.83 3.51
C TRP A 222 -14.77 -4.67 3.17
N LEU A 223 -13.72 -4.97 2.41
CA LEU A 223 -12.94 -3.98 1.66
C LEU A 223 -12.91 -4.43 0.21
N GLU A 224 -13.40 -3.60 -0.71
CA GLU A 224 -13.41 -3.89 -2.14
C GLU A 224 -12.69 -2.82 -2.92
N VAL A 225 -11.76 -3.23 -3.79
CA VAL A 225 -10.96 -2.34 -4.63
C VAL A 225 -11.13 -2.70 -6.11
N VAL A 226 -11.32 -1.68 -6.96
CA VAL A 226 -11.36 -1.82 -8.41
C VAL A 226 -9.93 -1.94 -8.94
N LEU A 227 -9.65 -3.00 -9.69
CA LEU A 227 -8.32 -3.27 -10.24
C LEU A 227 -8.15 -2.69 -11.64
N ASP A 228 -9.07 -3.01 -12.55
CA ASP A 228 -9.07 -2.51 -13.93
C ASP A 228 -10.50 -2.57 -14.51
N ARG A 229 -10.75 -1.80 -15.58
CA ARG A 229 -12.04 -1.72 -16.25
C ARG A 229 -11.90 -1.65 -17.76
N ARG A 230 -12.75 -2.40 -18.46
CA ARG A 230 -12.85 -2.40 -19.92
C ARG A 230 -14.27 -2.08 -20.36
N LEU A 231 -14.44 -0.99 -21.10
CA LEU A 231 -15.73 -0.38 -21.40
C LEU A 231 -15.78 0.02 -22.87
N MET A 232 -16.78 -0.49 -23.60
CA MET A 232 -16.83 -0.35 -25.07
C MET A 232 -17.59 0.89 -25.55
N GLN A 233 -17.99 1.76 -24.63
CA GLN A 233 -18.76 2.97 -24.93
C GLN A 233 -18.18 4.18 -24.21
N ASP A 234 -18.39 5.36 -24.79
CA ASP A 234 -18.22 6.65 -24.12
C ASP A 234 -19.33 6.85 -23.06
N ASP A 235 -19.01 7.62 -22.03
CA ASP A 235 -19.94 8.00 -20.95
C ASP A 235 -20.48 9.43 -21.08
N TRP A 236 -20.33 10.04 -22.26
CA TRP A 236 -20.84 11.36 -22.60
C TRP A 236 -20.28 12.46 -21.69
N ARG A 237 -18.98 12.37 -21.36
CA ARG A 237 -18.23 13.41 -20.66
C ARG A 237 -17.22 14.14 -21.54
N GLY A 238 -17.26 13.90 -22.85
CA GLY A 238 -16.50 14.63 -23.85
C GLY A 238 -15.23 13.95 -24.33
N LEU A 239 -14.94 12.72 -23.88
CA LEU A 239 -13.79 11.94 -24.36
C LEU A 239 -14.07 11.36 -25.75
N GLY A 240 -15.29 10.85 -26.00
CA GLY A 240 -15.72 10.38 -27.32
C GLY A 240 -15.28 8.94 -27.65
N GLU A 241 -14.77 8.21 -26.66
CA GLU A 241 -14.37 6.81 -26.77
C GLU A 241 -14.58 6.06 -25.44
N GLY A 242 -14.62 4.72 -25.51
CA GLY A 242 -14.60 3.86 -24.33
C GLY A 242 -13.19 3.62 -23.80
N VAL A 243 -13.07 2.78 -22.76
CA VAL A 243 -11.78 2.33 -22.21
C VAL A 243 -11.49 0.93 -22.77
N SER A 244 -10.67 0.84 -23.82
CA SER A 244 -10.42 -0.42 -24.55
C SER A 244 -8.95 -0.68 -24.87
N ASP A 245 -8.05 0.15 -24.36
CA ASP A 245 -6.60 0.11 -24.50
C ASP A 245 -5.92 -0.65 -23.34
N ASN A 246 -6.65 -1.52 -22.65
CA ASN A 246 -6.13 -2.30 -21.51
C ASN A 246 -4.89 -3.10 -21.91
N THR A 247 -3.87 -3.05 -21.05
CA THR A 247 -2.66 -3.87 -21.13
C THR A 247 -2.42 -4.57 -19.80
N ALA A 248 -1.54 -5.58 -19.79
CA ALA A 248 -1.16 -6.28 -18.57
C ALA A 248 -0.61 -5.29 -17.53
N THR A 249 -1.41 -5.00 -16.50
CA THR A 249 -1.15 -3.93 -15.53
C THR A 249 -0.97 -4.53 -14.13
N PRO A 250 0.20 -4.35 -13.50
CA PRO A 250 0.44 -4.81 -12.14
C PRO A 250 -0.12 -3.80 -11.12
N SER A 251 -0.89 -4.31 -10.16
CA SER A 251 -1.33 -3.59 -8.95
C SER A 251 -0.77 -4.26 -7.72
N LYS A 252 -0.21 -3.48 -6.78
CA LYS A 252 0.46 -4.00 -5.59
C LYS A 252 -0.25 -3.56 -4.32
N PHE A 253 -0.43 -4.51 -3.41
CA PHE A 253 -1.09 -4.29 -2.14
C PHE A 253 -0.33 -4.97 -0.99
N VAL A 254 -0.54 -4.48 0.23
CA VAL A 254 -0.16 -5.19 1.45
C VAL A 254 -1.37 -5.26 2.37
N ILE A 255 -1.70 -6.47 2.82
CA ILE A 255 -2.79 -6.72 3.78
C ILE A 255 -2.16 -6.82 5.17
N LEU A 256 -2.61 -5.95 6.07
CA LEU A 256 -2.19 -5.92 7.47
C LEU A 256 -3.38 -6.24 8.37
N LEU A 257 -3.17 -7.15 9.32
CA LEU A 257 -4.11 -7.45 10.38
C LEU A 257 -3.45 -7.07 11.70
N GLU A 258 -4.05 -6.15 12.45
CA GLU A 258 -3.36 -5.45 13.55
C GLU A 258 -4.15 -5.51 14.85
N HIS A 259 -3.43 -5.67 15.97
CA HIS A 259 -4.00 -5.68 17.31
C HIS A 259 -3.99 -4.26 17.89
N ARG A 260 -5.13 -3.82 18.41
CA ARG A 260 -5.27 -2.57 19.15
C ARG A 260 -5.21 -2.85 20.65
N ASP A 261 -4.23 -2.28 21.33
CA ASP A 261 -3.96 -2.54 22.76
C ASP A 261 -5.12 -2.07 23.64
N LYS A 262 -5.74 -0.93 23.28
CA LYS A 262 -6.88 -0.35 23.98
C LYS A 262 -8.17 -0.46 23.15
N PRO A 263 -9.25 -1.03 23.69
CA PRO A 263 -10.52 -1.09 22.98
C PRO A 263 -11.12 0.31 22.78
N LEU A 264 -11.94 0.47 21.74
CA LEU A 264 -12.66 1.72 21.49
C LEU A 264 -13.64 2.02 22.62
N ILE A 265 -13.46 3.17 23.30
CA ILE A 265 -14.38 3.64 24.34
C ILE A 265 -15.63 4.23 23.68
N LYS A 266 -16.77 3.56 23.80
CA LYS A 266 -18.07 3.94 23.20
C LYS A 266 -18.64 5.31 23.66
N THR A 267 -18.08 5.92 24.71
CA THR A 267 -18.69 7.08 25.42
C THR A 267 -18.11 8.45 25.03
N LYS A 268 -17.05 8.50 24.22
CA LYS A 268 -16.67 9.71 23.49
C LYS A 268 -17.10 9.52 22.04
N LEU A 269 -17.68 10.54 21.42
CA LEU A 269 -17.88 10.62 19.97
C LEU A 269 -16.75 9.85 19.29
N PRO A 270 -17.04 8.83 18.46
CA PRO A 270 -15.97 7.96 17.97
C PRO A 270 -14.95 8.87 17.32
N SER A 271 -13.70 8.83 17.81
CA SER A 271 -12.66 9.81 17.51
C SER A 271 -12.82 10.29 16.08
N THR A 272 -13.16 11.56 15.89
CA THR A 272 -13.61 12.12 14.60
C THR A 272 -12.56 11.99 13.48
N HIS A 273 -11.38 11.47 13.82
CA HIS A 273 -10.17 11.44 13.02
C HIS A 273 -9.75 9.99 12.89
N CYS A 274 -9.79 9.48 11.66
CA CYS A 274 -9.10 8.25 11.31
C CYS A 274 -7.59 8.51 11.38
N ARG A 275 -6.83 7.54 11.89
CA ARG A 275 -5.36 7.57 11.91
C ARG A 275 -4.81 6.17 11.66
N PRO A 276 -3.84 6.02 10.75
CA PRO A 276 -3.18 4.73 10.52
C PRO A 276 -2.34 4.34 11.74
N SER A 277 -2.01 3.06 11.87
CA SER A 277 -0.95 2.65 12.79
C SER A 277 0.41 3.04 12.22
N LEU A 278 1.46 3.05 13.06
CA LEU A 278 2.82 3.24 12.58
C LEU A 278 3.25 2.12 11.60
N LEU A 279 2.77 0.89 11.82
CA LEU A 279 3.06 -0.23 10.93
C LEU A 279 2.48 -0.01 9.53
N ALA A 280 1.24 0.48 9.44
CA ALA A 280 0.60 0.78 8.15
C ALA A 280 1.33 1.92 7.41
N GLU A 281 1.73 2.97 8.13
CA GLU A 281 2.50 4.08 7.57
C GLU A 281 3.85 3.60 7.01
N MET A 282 4.63 2.88 7.82
CA MET A 282 5.93 2.35 7.39
C MET A 282 5.78 1.36 6.23
N THR A 283 4.71 0.56 6.22
CA THR A 283 4.43 -0.37 5.11
C THR A 283 4.11 0.40 3.83
N SER A 284 3.34 1.48 3.91
CA SER A 284 3.07 2.38 2.78
C SER A 284 4.36 2.98 2.23
N GLU A 285 5.25 3.44 3.09
CA GLU A 285 6.56 3.99 2.68
C GLU A 285 7.43 2.94 2.00
N HIS A 286 7.53 1.72 2.53
CA HIS A 286 8.29 0.65 1.87
C HIS A 286 7.70 0.26 0.52
N LEU A 287 6.38 0.32 0.38
CA LEU A 287 5.68 -0.04 -0.85
C LEU A 287 5.82 1.03 -1.93
N ASN A 288 5.71 2.31 -1.55
CA ASN A 288 5.71 3.45 -2.46
C ASN A 288 7.10 4.05 -2.73
N ASN A 289 8.06 3.83 -1.82
CA ASN A 289 9.45 4.29 -1.94
C ASN A 289 10.45 3.11 -1.84
N PRO A 290 10.39 2.12 -2.74
CA PRO A 290 11.26 0.95 -2.68
C PRO A 290 12.74 1.32 -2.98
N PRO A 291 13.71 0.52 -2.51
CA PRO A 291 15.12 0.74 -2.82
C PRO A 291 15.40 0.74 -4.33
N VAL A 292 16.20 1.69 -4.79
CA VAL A 292 16.67 1.74 -6.18
C VAL A 292 17.86 0.80 -6.33
N VAL A 293 17.68 -0.26 -7.10
CA VAL A 293 18.74 -1.23 -7.40
C VAL A 293 19.35 -0.91 -8.76
N THR A 294 20.67 -0.69 -8.80
CA THR A 294 21.43 -0.45 -10.04
C THR A 294 22.38 -1.60 -10.31
N LEU A 295 22.59 -1.91 -11.60
CA LEU A 295 23.53 -2.91 -12.05
C LEU A 295 24.77 -2.22 -12.59
N SER A 296 25.95 -2.69 -12.20
CA SER A 296 27.24 -2.17 -12.66
C SER A 296 28.02 -3.27 -13.39
N HIS A 297 28.74 -2.89 -14.43
CA HIS A 297 29.65 -3.76 -15.17
C HIS A 297 31.08 -3.75 -14.60
N LEU A 298 31.32 -3.00 -13.52
CA LEU A 298 32.62 -2.94 -12.87
C LEU A 298 32.96 -4.28 -12.20
N GLU A 299 34.23 -4.65 -12.21
CA GLU A 299 34.71 -5.84 -11.52
C GLU A 299 34.51 -5.68 -9.99
N ILE A 300 34.12 -6.76 -9.30
CA ILE A 300 33.86 -6.75 -7.86
C ILE A 300 35.09 -6.25 -7.06
N SER A 301 36.30 -6.53 -7.54
CA SER A 301 37.56 -6.03 -6.97
C SER A 301 37.62 -4.51 -6.89
N THR A 302 37.02 -3.81 -7.86
CA THR A 302 36.94 -2.33 -7.87
C THR A 302 35.79 -1.78 -7.03
N LEU A 303 34.81 -2.62 -6.67
CA LEU A 303 33.65 -2.24 -5.85
C LEU A 303 33.86 -2.48 -4.35
N ALA A 304 34.84 -3.31 -3.96
CA ALA A 304 35.12 -3.66 -2.57
C ALA A 304 35.49 -2.43 -1.69
N ASP A 305 35.96 -1.35 -2.30
CA ASP A 305 36.29 -0.09 -1.62
C ASP A 305 35.07 0.84 -1.42
N HIS A 306 33.90 0.51 -2.00
CA HIS A 306 32.68 1.31 -1.89
C HIS A 306 31.74 0.70 -0.83
N GLY A 307 32.00 1.06 0.43
CA GLY A 307 31.14 0.68 1.56
C GLY A 307 29.80 1.40 1.59
N PHE A 308 29.01 1.13 2.63
CA PHE A 308 27.79 1.89 2.89
C PHE A 308 28.13 3.33 3.29
N HIS A 309 27.74 4.31 2.46
CA HIS A 309 27.92 5.74 2.72
C HIS A 309 26.56 6.39 3.02
N PRO A 310 26.11 6.39 4.29
CA PRO A 310 24.84 7.01 4.62
C PRO A 310 24.94 8.53 4.47
N LEU A 311 23.90 9.12 3.89
CA LEU A 311 23.75 10.57 3.82
C LEU A 311 23.58 11.18 5.22
N LEU A 312 22.84 10.47 6.07
CA LEU A 312 22.50 10.90 7.43
C LEU A 312 23.43 10.26 8.47
N GLU A 313 23.71 10.99 9.54
CA GLU A 313 24.49 10.48 10.68
C GLU A 313 23.69 9.44 11.49
N THR A 314 22.38 9.67 11.61
CA THR A 314 21.44 8.80 12.31
C THR A 314 20.22 8.50 11.44
N SER A 315 19.60 7.33 11.63
CA SER A 315 18.34 6.99 10.98
C SER A 315 17.24 8.00 11.31
N MET A 316 16.37 8.27 10.35
CA MET A 316 15.20 9.12 10.57
C MET A 316 14.22 8.46 11.55
N PRO A 317 13.53 9.24 12.41
CA PRO A 317 12.38 8.77 13.18
C PRO A 317 11.30 8.18 12.27
N CYS A 318 10.61 7.11 12.71
CA CYS A 318 9.60 6.46 11.86
C CYS A 318 8.34 7.27 11.62
N SER A 319 8.07 8.29 12.45
CA SER A 319 6.95 9.20 12.20
C SER A 319 7.30 10.34 11.23
N LEU A 320 8.56 10.47 10.81
CA LEU A 320 9.01 11.55 9.94
C LEU A 320 9.36 11.01 8.55
N ASN A 321 8.62 11.47 7.55
CA ASN A 321 8.86 11.12 6.15
C ASN A 321 9.66 12.24 5.47
N LEU A 322 10.74 11.87 4.79
CA LEU A 322 11.47 12.76 3.90
C LEU A 322 10.77 12.81 2.55
N VAL A 323 9.84 13.75 2.40
CA VAL A 323 9.03 13.91 1.18
C VAL A 323 9.88 14.41 0.02
N ASN A 324 10.85 15.30 0.29
CA ASN A 324 11.71 15.84 -0.75
C ASN A 324 13.05 16.32 -0.17
N LEU A 325 14.13 16.09 -0.93
CA LEU A 325 15.42 16.73 -0.73
C LEU A 325 15.97 17.12 -2.10
N LYS A 326 15.90 18.42 -2.42
CA LYS A 326 16.25 18.93 -3.75
C LYS A 326 17.23 20.09 -3.68
N THR A 327 18.34 19.97 -4.40
CA THR A 327 19.27 21.10 -4.62
C THR A 327 18.59 22.19 -5.45
N VAL A 328 18.70 23.44 -4.98
CA VAL A 328 18.08 24.61 -5.64
C VAL A 328 19.08 25.63 -6.16
N GLU A 329 20.26 25.72 -5.54
CA GLU A 329 21.26 26.71 -5.91
C GLU A 329 22.66 26.16 -5.63
N PHE A 330 23.58 26.42 -6.55
CA PHE A 330 25.01 26.25 -6.35
C PHE A 330 25.63 27.63 -6.21
N GLY A 331 26.52 27.81 -5.24
CA GLY A 331 27.34 29.00 -5.12
C GLY A 331 28.16 29.23 -6.38
N ALA A 332 28.52 30.49 -6.64
CA ALA A 332 29.23 30.89 -7.87
C ALA A 332 30.57 30.15 -8.08
N ASP A 333 31.19 29.69 -7.00
CA ASP A 333 32.43 28.94 -6.93
C ASP A 333 32.21 27.43 -6.61
N GLN A 334 30.97 26.97 -6.60
CA GLN A 334 30.55 25.63 -6.14
C GLN A 334 30.97 25.28 -4.70
N SER A 335 31.42 26.25 -3.90
CA SER A 335 31.82 26.01 -2.50
C SER A 335 30.62 25.92 -1.54
N SER A 336 29.44 26.36 -1.98
CA SER A 336 28.20 26.23 -1.22
C SER A 336 27.08 25.63 -2.06
N VAL A 337 26.26 24.82 -1.41
CA VAL A 337 25.08 24.22 -2.03
C VAL A 337 23.88 24.57 -1.18
N LYS A 338 22.80 25.04 -1.80
CA LYS A 338 21.52 25.22 -1.11
C LYS A 338 20.56 24.14 -1.55
N ALA A 339 19.93 23.47 -0.59
CA ALA A 339 18.90 22.48 -0.86
C ALA A 339 17.62 22.77 -0.06
N LEU A 340 16.49 22.40 -0.62
CA LEU A 340 15.20 22.38 0.05
C LEU A 340 14.92 20.98 0.55
N MET A 341 14.60 20.89 1.83
CA MET A 341 14.18 19.66 2.49
C MET A 341 12.73 19.84 2.92
N VAL A 342 11.85 18.94 2.47
CA VAL A 342 10.44 18.89 2.88
C VAL A 342 10.24 17.66 3.76
N LEU A 343 9.77 17.90 4.98
CA LEU A 343 9.51 16.88 5.98
C LEU A 343 8.02 16.86 6.30
N GLN A 344 7.48 15.64 6.40
CA GLN A 344 6.14 15.38 6.91
C GLN A 344 6.24 14.65 8.24
N HIS A 345 5.38 15.01 9.19
CA HIS A 345 5.16 14.19 10.38
C HIS A 345 3.82 13.47 10.26
N ALA A 346 3.86 12.15 10.07
CA ALA A 346 2.68 11.32 9.99
C ALA A 346 1.92 11.31 11.33
N GLY A 347 0.60 11.45 11.27
CA GLY A 347 -0.25 11.33 12.46
C GLY A 347 -0.72 9.91 12.65
N VAL A 348 -0.17 9.24 13.67
CA VAL A 348 -0.38 7.81 13.91
C VAL A 348 -1.34 7.55 15.08
N ASP A 349 -1.98 6.40 15.08
CA ASP A 349 -2.82 5.89 16.17
C ASP A 349 -1.94 5.13 17.17
N CYS A 350 -1.58 5.79 18.28
CA CYS A 350 -0.68 5.23 19.31
C CYS A 350 -1.31 4.12 20.18
N ASP A 351 -2.55 3.70 19.90
CA ASP A 351 -3.14 2.53 20.55
C ASP A 351 -2.78 1.20 19.86
N PHE A 352 -1.90 1.23 18.85
CA PHE A 352 -1.33 0.06 18.20
C PHE A 352 0.13 -0.10 18.62
N SER A 353 0.48 -1.29 19.10
CA SER A 353 1.84 -1.57 19.57
C SER A 353 2.84 -1.69 18.42
N GLU A 354 4.01 -1.09 18.61
CA GLU A 354 5.11 -1.04 17.64
C GLU A 354 6.00 -2.30 17.69
N VAL A 355 5.39 -3.49 17.84
CA VAL A 355 6.08 -4.74 18.19
C VAL A 355 7.18 -5.13 17.20
N HIS A 356 7.17 -4.55 16.00
CA HIS A 356 8.06 -4.92 14.90
C HIS A 356 8.92 -3.76 14.39
N MET A 357 9.07 -2.66 15.14
CA MET A 357 9.83 -1.48 14.69
C MET A 357 10.92 -1.07 15.68
N GLN A 358 12.10 -0.73 15.16
CA GLN A 358 13.26 -0.27 15.93
C GLN A 358 13.66 1.14 15.47
N CYS A 359 12.88 2.14 15.85
CA CYS A 359 13.12 3.52 15.46
C CYS A 359 12.52 4.51 16.46
N GLY A 360 13.02 5.75 16.42
CA GLY A 360 12.51 6.81 17.28
C GLY A 360 11.15 7.35 16.83
N MET A 361 10.38 7.85 17.79
CA MET A 361 9.09 8.56 17.60
C MET A 361 9.24 10.09 17.73
N GLN A 362 10.45 10.60 17.55
CA GLN A 362 10.76 12.00 17.83
C GLN A 362 10.25 12.91 16.70
N SER A 363 9.57 14.01 17.07
CA SER A 363 9.09 15.05 16.15
C SER A 363 10.14 16.14 15.85
N LYS A 364 11.30 16.03 16.48
CA LYS A 364 12.37 17.03 16.49
C LYS A 364 13.65 16.43 15.94
N LEU A 365 14.30 17.16 15.04
CA LEU A 365 15.56 16.77 14.42
C LEU A 365 16.61 17.86 14.60
N GLN A 366 17.82 17.49 14.98
CA GLN A 366 18.94 18.42 14.99
C GLN A 366 19.37 18.74 13.56
N THR A 367 19.79 19.97 13.28
CA THR A 367 20.25 20.36 11.92
C THR A 367 21.56 19.69 11.51
N LYS A 368 22.32 19.17 12.47
CA LYS A 368 23.53 18.35 12.23
C LYS A 368 23.17 16.90 11.88
N LEU A 369 22.25 16.71 10.92
CA LEU A 369 21.77 15.38 10.51
C LEU A 369 22.62 14.76 9.40
N PHE A 370 23.39 15.54 8.64
CA PHE A 370 24.19 15.06 7.51
C PHE A 370 25.59 14.66 7.94
N LYS A 371 26.05 13.49 7.48
CA LYS A 371 27.33 12.89 7.89
C LYS A 371 28.54 13.54 7.21
N ALA A 372 28.47 13.71 5.89
CA ALA A 372 29.61 14.11 5.07
C ALA A 372 29.60 15.59 4.66
N THR A 373 28.60 16.38 5.08
CA THR A 373 28.46 17.78 4.68
C THR A 373 28.20 18.68 5.88
N ARG A 374 28.86 19.83 5.92
CA ARG A 374 28.67 20.80 7.00
C ARG A 374 27.45 21.67 6.70
N VAL A 375 26.48 21.65 7.59
CA VAL A 375 25.34 22.58 7.54
C VAL A 375 25.75 23.94 8.10
N TRP A 376 25.67 24.98 7.27
CA TRP A 376 25.92 26.37 7.66
C TRP A 376 24.67 27.02 8.25
N THR A 377 23.54 26.91 7.56
CA THR A 377 22.24 27.44 8.00
C THR A 377 21.09 26.54 7.57
N ALA A 378 20.00 26.59 8.34
CA ALA A 378 18.70 26.04 7.97
C ALA A 378 17.64 27.11 8.26
N ILE A 379 16.80 27.44 7.28
CA ILE A 379 15.80 28.51 7.36
C ILE A 379 14.44 27.94 6.95
N GLU A 380 13.39 28.25 7.70
CA GLU A 380 12.03 27.78 7.37
C GLU A 380 11.42 28.60 6.21
N MET A 381 10.85 27.88 5.24
CA MET A 381 10.27 28.43 4.02
C MET A 381 8.78 28.07 3.89
N SER A 382 8.07 28.72 2.97
CA SER A 382 6.80 28.20 2.45
C SER A 382 7.02 26.85 1.75
N LEU A 383 5.94 26.07 1.55
CA LEU A 383 6.03 24.72 0.95
C LEU A 383 6.66 24.73 -0.45
N THR A 384 6.38 25.77 -1.24
CA THR A 384 6.96 25.98 -2.58
C THR A 384 8.28 26.78 -2.55
N ALA A 385 8.78 27.10 -1.35
CA ALA A 385 9.97 27.89 -1.09
C ALA A 385 10.02 29.28 -1.76
N THR A 386 8.87 29.83 -2.12
CA THR A 386 8.74 31.18 -2.68
C THR A 386 8.83 32.28 -1.63
N GLN A 387 8.59 31.95 -0.35
CA GLN A 387 8.59 32.91 0.75
C GLN A 387 9.37 32.34 1.94
N VAL A 388 10.10 33.21 2.63
CA VAL A 388 10.75 32.89 3.90
C VAL A 388 9.69 33.04 4.99
N LYS A 389 9.43 31.99 5.78
CA LYS A 389 8.49 32.05 6.92
C LYS A 389 9.15 32.66 8.14
N ASN A 390 10.37 32.21 8.45
CA ASN A 390 11.17 32.72 9.55
C ASN A 390 12.61 32.90 9.05
N PRO A 391 13.15 34.13 9.00
CA PRO A 391 14.50 34.38 8.51
C PRO A 391 15.59 33.93 9.49
N THR A 392 15.22 33.60 10.73
CA THR A 392 16.16 33.15 11.76
C THR A 392 16.60 31.72 11.48
N ALA A 393 17.91 31.48 11.50
CA ALA A 393 18.45 30.13 11.35
C ALA A 393 18.00 29.24 12.51
N VAL A 394 17.45 28.07 12.19
CA VAL A 394 17.03 27.08 13.19
C VAL A 394 18.16 26.11 13.51
N ARG A 395 18.23 25.66 14.76
CA ARG A 395 19.15 24.59 15.20
C ARG A 395 18.46 23.23 15.32
N GLU A 396 17.14 23.26 15.47
CA GLU A 396 16.27 22.10 15.56
C GLU A 396 15.11 22.29 14.59
N LEU A 397 14.82 21.25 13.81
CA LEU A 397 13.65 21.16 12.95
C LEU A 397 12.55 20.52 13.79
N GLU A 398 11.51 21.27 14.09
CA GLU A 398 10.33 20.76 14.77
C GLU A 398 9.21 20.62 13.75
N ILE A 399 8.64 19.43 13.58
CA ILE A 399 7.52 19.20 12.69
C ILE A 399 6.37 18.68 13.55
N PRO A 400 5.34 19.49 13.82
CA PRO A 400 4.17 19.03 14.55
C PRO A 400 3.48 17.88 13.82
N GLU A 401 2.73 17.09 14.54
CA GLU A 401 1.98 15.98 13.95
C GLU A 401 0.99 16.48 12.88
N MET A 402 0.84 15.72 11.78
CA MET A 402 -0.01 16.08 10.65
C MET A 402 0.38 17.39 9.96
N GLU A 403 1.66 17.79 10.04
CA GLU A 403 2.18 18.97 9.37
C GLU A 403 3.27 18.63 8.34
N LEU A 404 3.39 19.53 7.36
CA LEU A 404 4.48 19.59 6.41
C LEU A 404 5.31 20.85 6.66
N ARG A 405 6.62 20.70 6.77
CA ARG A 405 7.54 21.83 6.89
C ARG A 405 8.65 21.77 5.85
N THR A 406 9.03 22.94 5.35
CA THR A 406 10.07 23.10 4.35
C THR A 406 11.20 23.91 4.92
N TYR A 407 12.42 23.38 4.82
CA TYR A 407 13.63 24.02 5.31
C TYR A 407 14.62 24.17 4.16
N LYS A 408 15.15 25.39 4.00
CA LYS A 408 16.25 25.65 3.08
C LYS A 408 17.56 25.52 3.85
N PHE A 409 18.31 24.48 3.51
CA PHE A 409 19.65 24.22 4.02
C PHE A 409 20.69 24.90 3.14
N THR A 410 21.72 25.46 3.76
CA THR A 410 22.97 25.88 3.09
C THR A 410 24.09 24.99 3.60
N PHE A 411 24.75 24.29 2.68
CA PHE A 411 25.91 23.44 2.91
C PHE A 411 27.19 24.14 2.49
N SER A 412 28.30 23.78 3.12
CA SER A 412 29.67 24.23 2.83
C SER A 412 30.63 23.06 2.77
#